data_AF-A0A4S2RPL1-F1
#
_entry.id   AF-A0A4S2RPL1-F1
#
_cell.length_a   1.000
_cell.length_b   1.000
_cell.length_c   1.000
_cell.angle_alpha   90.00
_cell.angle_beta   90.00
_cell.angle_gamma   90.00
#
_symmetry.space_group_name_H-M   'P 1'
#
loop_
_entity.id
_entity.type
_entity.pdbx_description
1 polymer ?
#
loop_
_entity_poly.entity_id
_entity_poly.type
_entity_poly.pdbx_seq_one_letter_code
_entity_poly.pdbx_strand_id
1 'polypeptide(L)'
;MTKDAIALTQRMPDPWAILAGLLSGGPDKLVNATGEGAVVQLCDEQGRPLVSVEAPLLIQVEGEAERLLGARNAPRVPYWWTEARATTGVPDAERLAGTFAARLASLSGGTAWPPEAARSLGVVQTDGVSVAPTPAAAQPAVDVLTDKVAVVIMDRPVVAMTAWLSDAFRAAAAAERGLQVVTPPGTKLSPAVLANMSGWPSRWVVQDERDGYYDGMSGAVLRWQEGMFATVVPAEATAEDPRTPVAASYRQVVNTGERQLAVTFRTVHPADERLVLGGALETVWRELTGEAPAGWGTAEPANLPWSPGRLTDVAFARAPEPTWLVVVGSPARPGLATVRISRTKAGVEETVTLAFGYGADEDPPLDRMQKTAEALVTRHRLQSMLVQLRTARRDLLVPPRFEGPGVPLAFVLGAEEVRAMPDDRARRTPLSVPPVELGPKARPAYYYPLPGDPSDLSGWADFEQLMRQLKGA
;
A
#
# COMPACT_ATOMS: atom_id res chain seq x y z
N MET A 1 14.10 18.01 8.53
CA MET A 1 13.80 16.84 9.39
C MET A 1 12.60 16.15 8.78
N THR A 2 12.25 14.95 9.23
CA THR A 2 11.03 14.30 8.76
C THR A 2 9.79 15.14 9.10
N LYS A 3 8.82 15.17 8.18
CA LYS A 3 7.54 15.89 8.35
C LYS A 3 6.57 15.17 9.28
N ASP A 4 6.67 13.85 9.36
CA ASP A 4 5.87 13.00 10.23
C ASP A 4 6.65 12.65 11.52
N ALA A 5 5.98 12.70 12.66
CA ALA A 5 6.49 12.24 13.95
C ALA A 5 5.47 11.30 14.58
N ILE A 6 5.91 10.15 15.08
CA ILE A 6 5.04 9.11 15.61
C ILE A 6 5.41 8.84 17.07
N ALA A 7 4.43 8.90 17.96
CA ALA A 7 4.55 8.37 19.31
C ALA A 7 3.99 6.94 19.37
N LEU A 8 4.82 6.00 19.83
CA LEU A 8 4.45 4.61 20.09
C LEU A 8 4.36 4.41 21.60
N THR A 9 3.16 4.30 22.15
CA THR A 9 2.92 4.39 23.59
C THR A 9 2.20 3.17 24.17
N GLN A 10 2.54 2.77 25.39
CA GLN A 10 1.94 1.61 26.07
C GLN A 10 0.54 1.91 26.59
N ARG A 11 0.31 3.15 27.06
CA ARG A 11 -0.99 3.62 27.55
C ARG A 11 -1.67 4.48 26.52
N MET A 12 -3.00 4.41 26.46
CA MET A 12 -3.79 5.30 25.62
C MET A 12 -3.48 6.75 26.01
N PRO A 13 -3.00 7.58 25.07
CA PRO A 13 -2.88 9.01 25.34
C PRO A 13 -4.27 9.60 25.58
N ASP A 14 -4.51 10.11 26.79
CA ASP A 14 -5.73 10.83 27.09
C ASP A 14 -5.73 12.22 26.42
N PRO A 15 -6.89 12.89 26.29
CA PRO A 15 -6.95 14.22 25.68
C PRO A 15 -6.02 15.25 26.33
N TRP A 16 -5.75 15.16 27.63
CA TRP A 16 -4.84 16.07 28.32
C TRP A 16 -3.38 15.82 27.95
N ALA A 17 -2.97 14.57 27.78
CA ALA A 17 -1.65 14.21 27.30
C ALA A 17 -1.43 14.72 25.87
N ILE A 18 -2.44 14.62 25.00
CA ILE A 18 -2.41 15.19 23.64
C ILE A 18 -2.24 16.72 23.70
N LEU A 19 -3.06 17.41 24.48
CA LEU A 19 -2.97 18.87 24.65
C LEU A 19 -1.61 19.29 25.26
N ALA A 20 -1.12 18.60 26.30
CA ALA A 20 0.18 18.88 26.91
C ALA A 20 1.35 18.65 25.93
N GLY A 21 1.21 17.67 25.04
CA GLY A 21 2.09 17.48 23.91
C GLY A 21 2.07 18.69 22.97
N LEU A 22 0.88 19.17 22.58
CA LEU A 22 0.70 20.28 21.64
C LEU A 22 1.14 21.63 22.21
N LEU A 23 1.02 21.84 23.52
CA LEU A 23 1.55 23.00 24.26
C LEU A 23 3.09 23.10 24.20
N SER A 24 3.78 22.16 23.54
CA SER A 24 5.18 22.37 23.13
C SER A 24 5.39 23.55 22.19
N GLY A 25 4.34 24.04 21.51
CA GLY A 25 4.39 25.25 20.69
C GLY A 25 4.20 26.57 21.44
N GLY A 26 3.95 26.53 22.74
CA GLY A 26 3.62 27.71 23.55
C GLY A 26 2.12 27.83 23.86
N PRO A 27 1.74 28.66 24.84
CA PRO A 27 0.36 28.76 25.35
C PRO A 27 -0.59 29.54 24.43
N ASP A 28 -0.06 30.42 23.57
CA ASP A 28 -0.85 31.37 22.77
C ASP A 28 -1.31 30.79 21.42
N LYS A 29 -1.06 29.50 21.17
CA LYS A 29 -1.41 28.84 19.92
C LYS A 29 -2.85 28.32 19.92
N LEU A 30 -3.51 28.46 18.79
CA LEU A 30 -4.89 28.03 18.61
C LEU A 30 -4.94 26.52 18.39
N VAL A 31 -5.95 25.86 18.96
CA VAL A 31 -6.24 24.44 18.72
C VAL A 31 -7.54 24.32 17.95
N ASN A 32 -7.51 23.60 16.83
CA ASN A 32 -8.68 23.29 16.02
C ASN A 32 -8.93 21.77 15.97
N ALA A 33 -10.17 21.36 15.69
CA ALA A 33 -10.53 19.97 15.45
C ALA A 33 -11.20 19.83 14.08
N THR A 34 -10.79 18.85 13.29
CA THR A 34 -11.31 18.57 11.95
C THR A 34 -11.63 17.08 11.78
N GLY A 35 -12.34 16.72 10.69
CA GLY A 35 -12.68 15.32 10.40
C GLY A 35 -13.54 14.66 11.50
N GLU A 36 -14.63 15.31 11.91
CA GLU A 36 -15.49 14.86 13.03
C GLU A 36 -14.73 14.64 14.36
N GLY A 37 -13.60 15.34 14.55
CA GLY A 37 -12.77 15.24 15.75
C GLY A 37 -11.70 14.15 15.68
N ALA A 38 -11.54 13.48 14.55
CA ALA A 38 -10.48 12.50 14.33
C ALA A 38 -9.08 13.13 14.18
N VAL A 39 -9.02 14.44 13.88
CA VAL A 39 -7.76 15.18 13.76
C VAL A 39 -7.79 16.43 14.64
N VAL A 40 -6.74 16.60 15.45
CA VAL A 40 -6.50 17.81 16.25
C VAL A 40 -5.35 18.60 15.62
N GLN A 41 -5.51 19.90 15.43
CA GLN A 41 -4.51 20.76 14.81
C GLN A 41 -4.04 21.83 15.78
N LEU A 42 -2.71 21.99 15.89
CA LEU A 42 -2.14 23.21 16.44
C LEU A 42 -1.96 24.20 15.30
N CYS A 43 -2.48 25.41 15.48
CA CYS A 43 -2.47 26.46 14.49
C CYS A 43 -1.66 27.68 14.93
N ASP A 44 -1.20 28.46 13.95
CA ASP A 44 -0.69 29.80 14.20
C ASP A 44 -1.82 30.78 14.60
N GLU A 45 -1.44 32.04 14.88
CA GLU A 45 -2.36 33.10 15.34
C GLU A 45 -3.48 33.41 14.34
N GLN A 46 -3.27 33.07 13.06
CA GLN A 46 -4.22 33.28 11.97
C GLN A 46 -5.09 32.02 11.73
N GLY A 47 -4.95 30.98 12.55
CA GLY A 47 -5.71 29.74 12.47
C GLY A 47 -5.19 28.74 11.43
N ARG A 48 -3.98 28.95 10.87
CA ARG A 48 -3.40 28.04 9.87
C ARG A 48 -2.66 26.89 10.55
N PRO A 49 -2.79 25.64 10.08
CA PRO A 49 -2.22 24.49 10.76
C PRO A 49 -0.68 24.51 10.71
N LEU A 50 -0.06 24.30 11.87
CA LEU A 50 1.37 24.04 12.04
C LEU A 50 1.63 22.55 12.20
N VAL A 51 0.82 21.86 13.02
CA VAL A 51 0.91 20.42 13.25
C VAL A 51 -0.51 19.84 13.29
N SER A 52 -0.73 18.75 12.55
CA SER A 52 -1.96 17.96 12.62
C SER A 52 -1.68 16.62 13.29
N VAL A 53 -2.52 16.22 14.23
CA VAL A 53 -2.39 14.98 15.02
C VAL A 53 -3.61 14.11 14.78
N GLU A 54 -3.40 12.87 14.37
CA GLU A 54 -4.47 11.88 14.23
C GLU A 54 -4.83 11.26 15.59
N ALA A 55 -6.09 10.88 15.74
CA ALA A 55 -6.56 10.08 16.86
C ALA A 55 -5.64 8.86 17.10
N PRO A 56 -5.26 8.57 18.36
CA PRO A 56 -4.45 7.41 18.68
C PRO A 56 -5.07 6.10 18.18
N LEU A 57 -4.30 5.33 17.42
CA LEU A 57 -4.69 4.06 16.84
C LEU A 57 -4.12 2.90 17.69
N LEU A 58 -4.98 2.03 18.21
CA LEU A 58 -4.55 0.84 18.94
C LEU A 58 -4.04 -0.23 17.97
N ILE A 59 -2.74 -0.53 18.01
CA ILE A 59 -2.10 -1.57 17.23
C ILE A 59 -2.07 -2.87 18.03
N GLN A 60 -2.69 -3.91 17.46
CA GLN A 60 -2.72 -5.26 18.02
C GLN A 60 -1.95 -6.27 17.18
N VAL A 61 -1.29 -5.82 16.11
CA VAL A 61 -0.59 -6.65 15.14
C VAL A 61 0.91 -6.48 15.31
N GLU A 62 1.63 -7.58 15.49
CA GLU A 62 3.09 -7.55 15.69
C GLU A 62 3.82 -7.07 14.44
N GLY A 63 4.92 -6.33 14.64
CA GLY A 63 5.86 -5.97 13.56
C GLY A 63 5.57 -4.70 12.79
N GLU A 64 4.39 -4.08 12.92
CA GLU A 64 4.03 -2.89 12.11
C GLU A 64 4.99 -1.70 12.33
N ALA A 65 5.43 -1.44 13.55
CA ALA A 65 6.41 -0.38 13.83
C ALA A 65 7.79 -0.66 13.20
N GLU A 66 8.24 -1.92 13.19
CA GLU A 66 9.48 -2.29 12.51
C GLU A 66 9.32 -2.20 10.99
N ARG A 67 8.21 -2.72 10.46
CA ARG A 67 7.92 -2.75 9.03
C ARG A 67 7.81 -1.35 8.43
N LEU A 68 7.14 -0.42 9.11
CA LEU A 68 6.84 0.91 8.58
C LEU A 68 7.84 2.00 8.99
N LEU A 69 8.45 1.88 10.17
CA LEU A 69 9.35 2.92 10.72
C LEU A 69 10.80 2.44 10.90
N GLY A 70 11.06 1.13 10.77
CA GLY A 70 12.34 0.54 11.19
C GLY A 70 12.54 0.56 12.72
N ALA A 71 11.46 0.78 13.49
CA ALA A 71 11.53 0.98 14.93
C ALA A 71 11.56 -0.35 15.71
N ARG A 72 12.75 -0.92 15.88
CA ARG A 72 12.98 -2.21 16.58
C ARG A 72 12.67 -2.20 18.07
N ASN A 73 12.71 -1.03 18.70
CA ASN A 73 12.50 -0.84 20.14
C ASN A 73 11.06 -0.40 20.47
N ALA A 74 10.11 -0.60 19.55
CA ALA A 74 8.71 -0.31 19.80
C ALA A 74 8.16 -1.14 20.97
N PRO A 75 7.12 -0.64 21.69
CA PRO A 75 6.44 -1.43 22.70
C PRO A 75 5.87 -2.74 22.13
N ARG A 76 5.74 -3.76 22.98
CA ARG A 76 5.03 -4.99 22.60
C ARG A 76 3.55 -4.70 22.39
N VAL A 77 2.91 -5.44 21.50
CA VAL A 77 1.46 -5.33 21.29
C VAL A 77 0.69 -5.78 22.54
N PRO A 78 -0.47 -5.15 22.84
CA PRO A 78 -1.01 -3.98 22.14
C PRO A 78 -0.31 -2.67 22.55
N TYR A 79 -0.18 -1.74 21.61
CA TYR A 79 0.33 -0.39 21.86
C TYR A 79 -0.43 0.65 21.04
N TRP A 80 -0.31 1.93 21.39
CA TRP A 80 -0.96 3.04 20.71
C TRP A 80 0.01 3.75 19.76
N TRP A 81 -0.44 3.96 18.54
CA TRP A 81 0.22 4.72 17.50
C TRP A 81 -0.44 6.09 17.38
N THR A 82 0.30 7.16 17.61
CA THR A 82 -0.20 8.53 17.40
C THR A 82 0.69 9.24 16.42
N GLU A 83 0.14 9.59 15.26
CA GLU A 83 0.86 10.26 14.18
C GLU A 83 0.61 11.77 14.22
N ALA A 84 1.69 12.53 14.12
CA ALA A 84 1.69 13.98 13.99
C ALA A 84 2.39 14.38 12.70
N ARG A 85 1.76 15.23 11.90
CA ARG A 85 2.30 15.75 10.65
C ARG A 85 2.53 17.25 10.77
N ALA A 86 3.76 17.66 10.53
CA ALA A 86 4.16 19.05 10.43
C ALA A 86 3.81 19.64 9.06
N THR A 87 3.47 20.92 9.05
CA THR A 87 3.32 21.67 7.81
C THR A 87 4.66 21.81 7.09
N THR A 88 4.68 21.42 5.82
CA THR A 88 5.90 21.46 4.99
C THR A 88 6.44 22.87 4.78
N GLY A 89 7.77 22.99 4.78
CA GLY A 89 8.47 24.25 4.49
C GLY A 89 8.56 25.18 5.70
N VAL A 90 8.10 24.74 6.87
CA VAL A 90 8.18 25.46 8.14
C VAL A 90 9.06 24.66 9.11
N PRO A 91 10.37 24.98 9.23
CA PRO A 91 11.31 24.21 10.05
C PRO A 91 10.87 24.08 11.52
N ASP A 92 10.12 25.05 12.02
CA ASP A 92 9.64 25.10 13.40
C ASP A 92 8.47 24.13 13.61
N ALA A 93 7.63 23.92 12.60
CA ALA A 93 6.57 22.93 12.62
C ALA A 93 7.14 21.50 12.69
N GLU A 94 8.23 21.22 11.95
CA GLU A 94 8.91 19.92 12.03
C GLU A 94 9.48 19.66 13.43
N ARG A 95 10.12 20.67 14.06
CA ARG A 95 10.60 20.55 15.45
C ARG A 95 9.47 20.36 16.43
N LEU A 96 8.35 21.05 16.20
CA LEU A 96 7.15 20.97 17.03
C LEU A 96 6.53 19.57 16.97
N ALA A 97 6.34 18.98 15.79
CA ALA A 97 5.82 17.62 15.64
C ALA A 97 6.72 16.60 16.35
N GLY A 98 8.04 16.73 16.21
CA GLY A 98 9.01 15.89 16.91
C GLY A 98 8.92 16.00 18.44
N THR A 99 8.84 17.23 18.94
CA THR A 99 8.71 17.51 20.38
C THR A 99 7.38 17.01 20.93
N PHE A 100 6.29 17.17 20.18
CA PHE A 100 4.97 16.61 20.51
C PHE A 100 5.08 15.09 20.72
N ALA A 101 5.64 14.37 19.73
CA ALA A 101 5.77 12.91 19.81
C ALA A 101 6.65 12.47 20.99
N ALA A 102 7.75 13.17 21.24
CA ALA A 102 8.66 12.92 22.36
C ALA A 102 7.96 13.10 23.72
N ARG A 103 7.21 14.21 23.89
CA ARG A 103 6.45 14.48 25.12
C ARG A 103 5.35 13.44 25.33
N LEU A 104 4.61 13.10 24.28
CA LEU A 104 3.55 12.10 24.36
C LEU A 104 4.11 10.73 24.76
N ALA A 105 5.24 10.34 24.18
CA ALA A 105 5.96 9.13 24.56
C ALA A 105 6.43 9.15 26.02
N SER A 106 6.92 10.30 26.51
CA SER A 106 7.31 10.45 27.92
C SER A 106 6.13 10.39 28.89
N LEU A 107 4.99 11.00 28.53
CA LEU A 107 3.80 11.08 29.38
C LEU A 107 3.05 9.75 29.44
N SER A 108 2.92 9.06 28.31
CA SER A 108 2.14 7.82 28.18
C SER A 108 3.00 6.54 28.29
N GLY A 109 4.32 6.69 28.32
CA GLY A 109 5.30 5.59 28.41
C GLY A 109 5.48 4.92 27.05
N GLY A 110 6.63 5.12 26.41
CA GLY A 110 6.87 4.62 25.06
C GLY A 110 8.09 5.23 24.38
N THR A 111 8.08 5.24 23.05
CA THR A 111 9.15 5.77 22.20
C THR A 111 8.59 6.71 21.14
N ALA A 112 9.41 7.63 20.63
CA ALA A 112 9.05 8.48 19.51
C ALA A 112 9.92 8.18 18.28
N TRP A 113 9.34 8.38 17.10
CA TRP A 113 10.01 8.31 15.80
C TRP A 113 9.85 9.67 15.08
N PRO A 114 10.86 10.15 14.33
CA PRO A 114 12.19 9.56 14.19
C PRO A 114 13.00 9.62 15.51
N PRO A 115 13.99 8.74 15.72
CA PRO A 115 14.75 8.70 16.98
C PRO A 115 15.44 10.03 17.34
N GLU A 116 15.80 10.83 16.33
CA GLU A 116 16.41 12.14 16.51
C GLU A 116 15.42 13.17 17.05
N ALA A 117 14.14 13.08 16.64
CA ALA A 117 13.07 13.94 17.13
C ALA A 117 12.77 13.70 18.62
N ALA A 118 13.03 12.47 19.11
CA ALA A 118 12.86 12.11 20.53
C ALA A 118 13.82 12.83 21.49
N ARG A 119 14.82 13.57 21.00
CA ARG A 119 15.90 14.16 21.81
C ARG A 119 15.56 15.51 22.44
N SER A 120 14.45 16.14 22.05
CA SER A 120 14.04 17.45 22.57
C SER A 120 12.66 17.39 23.20
N LEU A 121 12.58 17.71 24.50
CA LEU A 121 11.33 17.94 25.22
C LEU A 121 11.06 19.45 25.46
N GLY A 122 11.98 20.31 25.04
CA GLY A 122 11.91 21.76 25.23
C GLY A 122 10.73 22.41 24.49
N VAL A 123 10.32 23.61 24.90
CA VAL A 123 9.31 24.38 24.15
C VAL A 123 9.92 24.85 22.84
N VAL A 124 9.23 24.64 21.73
CA VAL A 124 9.61 25.19 20.43
C VAL A 124 9.01 26.58 20.36
N GLN A 125 9.88 27.60 20.37
CA GLN A 125 9.47 28.98 20.14
C GLN A 125 8.91 29.07 18.72
N THR A 126 7.62 29.36 18.60
CA THR A 126 6.92 29.48 17.31
C THR A 126 6.30 30.89 17.15
N ASP A 127 6.78 31.86 17.92
CA ASP A 127 6.34 33.25 17.85
C ASP A 127 6.82 33.88 16.53
N GLY A 128 5.90 34.51 15.80
CA GLY A 128 6.18 35.06 14.47
C GLY A 128 6.27 34.04 13.32
N VAL A 129 6.03 32.75 13.58
CA VAL A 129 5.93 31.71 12.54
C VAL A 129 4.58 31.82 11.84
N SER A 130 4.61 31.97 10.51
CA SER A 130 3.43 32.21 9.67
C SER A 130 3.43 31.24 8.49
N VAL A 131 2.33 30.51 8.30
CA VAL A 131 2.19 29.52 7.21
C VAL A 131 1.57 30.15 5.97
N ALA A 132 1.95 29.76 4.75
CA ALA A 132 1.21 30.20 3.56
C ALA A 132 -0.29 29.80 3.65
N PRO A 133 -1.23 30.54 3.02
CA PRO A 133 -2.65 30.21 3.08
C PRO A 133 -2.91 28.79 2.56
N THR A 134 -3.53 27.96 3.40
CA THR A 134 -4.01 26.63 2.99
C THR A 134 -5.21 26.81 2.05
N PRO A 135 -5.22 26.22 0.84
CA PRO A 135 -6.42 26.20 0.02
C PRO A 135 -7.58 25.60 0.82
N ALA A 136 -8.79 26.16 0.72
CA ALA A 136 -9.96 25.70 1.48
C ALA A 136 -10.33 24.21 1.26
N ALA A 137 -9.74 23.57 0.24
CA ALA A 137 -9.92 22.16 -0.10
C ALA A 137 -8.71 21.26 0.24
N ALA A 138 -7.66 21.78 0.87
CA ALA A 138 -6.46 20.99 1.16
C ALA A 138 -6.69 20.07 2.36
N GLN A 139 -6.60 18.76 2.10
CA GLN A 139 -6.52 17.74 3.14
C GLN A 139 -5.22 17.92 3.95
N PRO A 140 -5.17 17.57 5.25
CA PRO A 140 -3.97 17.73 6.08
C PRO A 140 -2.68 17.09 5.51
N ALA A 141 -2.80 16.07 4.66
CA ALA A 141 -1.66 15.43 4.01
C ALA A 141 -1.13 16.13 2.76
N VAL A 142 -1.88 17.06 2.16
CA VAL A 142 -1.54 17.69 0.89
C VAL A 142 -0.67 18.92 1.12
N ASP A 143 0.54 18.90 0.57
CA ASP A 143 1.55 19.94 0.73
C ASP A 143 1.51 20.99 -0.38
N VAL A 144 1.18 20.58 -1.61
CA VAL A 144 0.96 21.50 -2.74
C VAL A 144 -0.30 21.09 -3.46
N LEU A 145 -1.13 22.07 -3.83
CA LEU A 145 -2.35 21.85 -4.57
C LEU A 145 -2.36 22.73 -5.82
N THR A 146 -2.53 22.11 -6.97
CA THR A 146 -2.74 22.79 -8.25
C THR A 146 -4.10 22.41 -8.83
N ASP A 147 -4.42 22.98 -9.99
CA ASP A 147 -5.58 22.57 -10.79
C ASP A 147 -5.46 21.11 -11.26
N LYS A 148 -4.25 20.61 -11.50
CA LYS A 148 -3.98 19.25 -12.04
C LYS A 148 -3.67 18.20 -10.99
N VAL A 149 -2.94 18.56 -9.93
CA VAL A 149 -2.43 17.57 -8.96
C VAL A 149 -2.52 18.05 -7.51
N ALA A 150 -2.65 17.09 -6.60
CA ALA A 150 -2.27 17.23 -5.21
C ALA A 150 -0.90 16.57 -5.00
N VAL A 151 0.02 17.27 -4.34
CA VAL A 151 1.36 16.78 -4.03
C VAL A 151 1.46 16.49 -2.54
N VAL A 152 1.97 15.31 -2.20
CA VAL A 152 2.19 14.85 -0.83
C VAL A 152 3.67 14.54 -0.68
N ILE A 153 4.35 15.25 0.21
CA ILE A 153 5.78 15.09 0.45
C ILE A 153 5.94 14.21 1.70
N MET A 154 6.68 13.12 1.57
CA MET A 154 6.91 12.16 2.66
C MET A 154 8.38 11.83 2.78
N ASP A 155 8.91 11.94 4.00
CA ASP A 155 10.31 11.69 4.33
C ASP A 155 10.40 10.65 5.43
N ARG A 156 9.99 9.42 5.11
CA ARG A 156 9.92 8.28 6.04
C ARG A 156 10.44 7.03 5.33
N PRO A 157 10.97 6.03 6.06
CA PRO A 157 11.58 4.85 5.44
C PRO A 157 10.59 4.09 4.57
N VAL A 158 9.30 4.09 4.93
CA VAL A 158 8.21 3.46 4.16
C VAL A 158 7.02 4.38 4.05
N VAL A 159 6.64 4.74 2.82
CA VAL A 159 5.32 5.33 2.55
C VAL A 159 4.29 4.21 2.57
N ALA A 160 3.45 4.23 3.59
CA ALA A 160 2.37 3.28 3.81
C ALA A 160 1.03 3.87 3.36
N MET A 161 0.03 3.03 3.10
CA MET A 161 -1.33 3.49 2.81
C MET A 161 -2.04 3.93 4.09
N THR A 162 -1.60 5.04 4.68
CA THR A 162 -2.21 5.60 5.90
C THR A 162 -3.61 6.14 5.64
N ALA A 163 -4.40 6.37 6.70
CA ALA A 163 -5.73 6.97 6.57
C ALA A 163 -5.65 8.33 5.86
N TRP A 164 -4.67 9.16 6.22
CA TRP A 164 -4.40 10.42 5.56
C TRP A 164 -4.07 10.29 4.06
N LEU A 165 -3.24 9.32 3.67
CA LEU A 165 -2.89 9.11 2.27
C LEU A 165 -4.09 8.57 1.48
N SER A 166 -4.87 7.66 2.07
CA SER A 166 -6.12 7.16 1.49
C SER A 166 -7.13 8.28 1.26
N ASP A 167 -7.29 9.17 2.24
CA ASP A 167 -8.15 10.35 2.15
C ASP A 167 -7.65 11.34 1.08
N ALA A 168 -6.33 11.53 0.97
CA ALA A 168 -5.74 12.35 -0.08
C ALA A 168 -6.00 11.76 -1.49
N PHE A 169 -5.85 10.44 -1.67
CA PHE A 169 -6.22 9.76 -2.91
C PHE A 169 -7.69 9.94 -3.25
N ARG A 170 -8.59 9.73 -2.26
CA ARG A 170 -10.04 9.89 -2.44
C ARG A 170 -10.40 11.33 -2.82
N ALA A 171 -9.84 12.32 -2.11
CA ALA A 171 -10.11 13.73 -2.36
C ALA A 171 -9.57 14.20 -3.72
N ALA A 172 -8.36 13.76 -4.10
CA ALA A 172 -7.79 14.05 -5.42
C ALA A 172 -8.65 13.45 -6.53
N ALA A 173 -9.06 12.19 -6.39
CA ALA A 173 -9.92 11.52 -7.39
C ALA A 173 -11.29 12.21 -7.53
N ALA A 174 -11.94 12.57 -6.41
CA ALA A 174 -13.20 13.32 -6.43
C ALA A 174 -13.08 14.71 -7.06
N ALA A 175 -11.89 15.32 -7.01
CA ALA A 175 -11.58 16.59 -7.66
C ALA A 175 -11.02 16.42 -9.08
N GLU A 176 -10.99 15.20 -9.64
CA GLU A 176 -10.41 14.87 -10.95
C GLU A 176 -8.92 15.28 -11.09
N ARG A 177 -8.18 15.21 -9.98
CA ARG A 177 -6.74 15.52 -9.90
C ARG A 177 -5.92 14.24 -9.75
N GLY A 178 -4.67 14.28 -10.22
CA GLY A 178 -3.68 13.26 -9.87
C GLY A 178 -3.10 13.47 -8.48
N LEU A 179 -2.60 12.41 -7.86
CA LEU A 179 -1.83 12.48 -6.60
C LEU A 179 -0.36 12.18 -6.87
N GLN A 180 0.54 13.11 -6.52
CA GLN A 180 1.98 12.95 -6.69
C GLN A 180 2.66 12.84 -5.33
N VAL A 181 3.25 11.68 -5.03
CA VAL A 181 3.96 11.45 -3.76
C VAL A 181 5.44 11.75 -3.98
N VAL A 182 6.00 12.72 -3.26
CA VAL A 182 7.41 13.12 -3.37
C VAL A 182 8.20 12.55 -2.19
N THR A 183 9.28 11.82 -2.47
CA THR A 183 10.11 11.19 -1.43
C THR A 183 11.61 11.34 -1.72
N PRO A 184 12.49 11.26 -0.70
CA PRO A 184 13.93 11.08 -0.91
C PRO A 184 14.26 9.66 -1.42
N PRO A 185 15.48 9.40 -1.94
CA PRO A 185 15.83 8.14 -2.60
C PRO A 185 15.98 6.94 -1.64
N GLY A 186 16.04 7.19 -0.33
CA GLY A 186 16.06 6.15 0.69
C GLY A 186 14.68 5.61 1.07
N THR A 187 13.61 6.26 0.62
CA THR A 187 12.22 5.88 0.92
C THR A 187 11.76 4.74 0.04
N LYS A 188 11.01 3.81 0.61
CA LYS A 188 10.35 2.72 -0.12
C LYS A 188 8.83 2.87 -0.05
N LEU A 189 8.12 2.21 -0.94
CA LEU A 189 6.66 2.13 -0.88
C LEU A 189 6.23 0.80 -0.30
N SER A 190 5.16 0.82 0.49
CA SER A 190 4.34 -0.36 0.72
C SER A 190 3.67 -0.79 -0.60
N PRO A 191 3.55 -2.10 -0.90
CA PRO A 191 2.76 -2.57 -2.03
C PRO A 191 1.31 -2.07 -2.03
N ALA A 192 0.76 -1.77 -0.84
CA ALA A 192 -0.58 -1.21 -0.71
C ALA A 192 -0.72 0.17 -1.37
N VAL A 193 0.33 0.99 -1.34
CA VAL A 193 0.38 2.29 -2.02
C VAL A 193 0.52 2.10 -3.51
N LEU A 194 1.40 1.19 -3.93
CA LEU A 194 1.62 0.86 -5.33
C LEU A 194 0.32 0.44 -6.03
N ALA A 195 -0.47 -0.45 -5.41
CA ALA A 195 -1.73 -0.93 -5.98
C ALA A 195 -2.77 0.18 -6.24
N ASN A 196 -2.64 1.33 -5.58
CA ASN A 196 -3.53 2.48 -5.72
C ASN A 196 -2.91 3.63 -6.55
N MET A 197 -1.62 3.54 -6.89
CA MET A 197 -0.97 4.47 -7.80
C MET A 197 -1.20 4.04 -9.25
N SER A 198 -2.41 4.30 -9.74
CA SER A 198 -2.76 4.09 -11.14
C SER A 198 -3.29 5.36 -11.79
N GLY A 199 -2.83 5.63 -13.02
CA GLY A 199 -3.39 6.66 -13.88
C GLY A 199 -2.59 7.96 -13.87
N TRP A 200 -2.41 8.54 -15.05
CA TRP A 200 -1.91 9.91 -15.19
C TRP A 200 -2.95 10.89 -14.64
N PRO A 201 -2.57 11.97 -13.91
CA PRO A 201 -1.21 12.43 -13.61
C PRO A 201 -0.59 11.94 -12.27
N SER A 202 -1.18 10.93 -11.61
CA SER A 202 -0.67 10.36 -10.35
C SER A 202 0.66 9.63 -10.54
N ARG A 203 1.61 9.79 -9.62
CA ARG A 203 2.94 9.16 -9.69
C ARG A 203 3.72 9.22 -8.38
N TRP A 204 4.76 8.39 -8.30
CA TRP A 204 5.79 8.47 -7.27
C TRP A 204 6.99 9.28 -7.79
N VAL A 205 7.25 10.43 -7.19
CA VAL A 205 8.36 11.32 -7.51
C VAL A 205 9.49 11.12 -6.50
N VAL A 206 10.66 10.77 -6.98
CA VAL A 206 11.86 10.63 -6.16
C VAL A 206 12.74 11.84 -6.38
N GLN A 207 13.03 12.57 -5.30
CA GLN A 207 13.96 13.69 -5.31
C GLN A 207 15.36 13.18 -4.97
N ASP A 208 16.26 13.18 -5.95
CA ASP A 208 17.61 12.63 -5.86
C ASP A 208 18.66 13.70 -6.19
N GLU A 209 19.75 13.74 -5.41
CA GLU A 209 20.80 14.75 -5.57
C GLU A 209 21.55 14.63 -6.90
N ARG A 210 21.65 13.41 -7.45
CA ARG A 210 22.38 13.13 -8.69
C ARG A 210 21.51 13.32 -9.93
N ASP A 211 20.29 12.81 -9.90
CA ASP A 211 19.40 12.74 -11.07
C ASP A 211 18.27 13.80 -11.04
N GLY A 212 18.17 14.61 -9.99
CA GLY A 212 17.13 15.63 -9.83
C GLY A 212 15.80 15.01 -9.39
N TYR A 213 14.82 14.94 -10.28
CA TYR A 213 13.55 14.26 -10.00
C TYR A 213 13.35 13.12 -11.00
N TYR A 214 12.93 11.96 -10.53
CA TYR A 214 12.53 10.87 -11.41
C TYR A 214 11.31 10.12 -10.86
N ASP A 215 10.65 9.40 -11.73
CA ASP A 215 9.52 8.56 -11.36
C ASP A 215 10.03 7.27 -10.72
N GLY A 216 9.69 7.02 -9.45
CA GLY A 216 10.20 5.87 -8.71
C GLY A 216 9.70 4.50 -9.21
N MET A 217 8.68 4.48 -10.08
CA MET A 217 8.12 3.26 -10.66
C MET A 217 8.67 2.92 -12.05
N SER A 218 9.07 3.94 -12.82
CA SER A 218 9.52 3.78 -14.21
C SER A 218 10.95 4.26 -14.46
N GLY A 219 11.51 5.03 -13.53
CA GLY A 219 12.81 5.69 -13.66
C GLY A 219 12.81 6.91 -14.58
N ALA A 220 11.67 7.28 -15.17
CA ALA A 220 11.57 8.40 -16.10
C ALA A 220 11.97 9.71 -15.41
N VAL A 221 12.89 10.47 -16.01
CA VAL A 221 13.30 11.78 -15.48
C VAL A 221 12.12 12.75 -15.54
N LEU A 222 11.90 13.46 -14.45
CA LEU A 222 10.78 14.37 -14.25
C LEU A 222 11.28 15.81 -14.09
N ARG A 223 10.41 16.75 -14.44
CA ARG A 223 10.57 18.17 -14.09
C ARG A 223 9.23 18.75 -13.66
N TRP A 224 9.27 19.76 -12.79
CA TRP A 224 8.10 20.57 -12.53
C TRP A 224 7.78 21.43 -13.74
N GLN A 225 6.58 21.28 -14.30
CA GLN A 225 6.10 22.08 -15.42
C GLN A 225 4.57 22.11 -15.39
N GLU A 226 4.01 23.27 -15.74
CA GLU A 226 2.56 23.47 -15.83
C GLU A 226 1.77 22.98 -14.60
N GLY A 227 2.31 23.20 -13.40
CA GLY A 227 1.65 22.86 -12.14
C GLY A 227 1.73 21.39 -11.70
N MET A 228 2.61 20.58 -12.29
CA MET A 228 2.85 19.19 -11.85
C MET A 228 4.26 18.70 -12.19
N PHE A 229 4.70 17.59 -11.57
CA PHE A 229 5.84 16.84 -12.09
C PHE A 229 5.42 16.03 -13.31
N ALA A 230 6.09 16.26 -14.44
CA ALA A 230 5.84 15.58 -15.69
C ALA A 230 7.14 15.03 -16.28
N THR A 231 7.01 13.98 -17.09
CA THR A 231 8.12 13.33 -17.76
C THR A 231 8.81 14.31 -18.72
N VAL A 232 10.14 14.36 -18.67
CA VAL A 232 10.93 15.13 -19.63
C VAL A 232 10.85 14.42 -20.98
N VAL A 233 10.36 15.12 -22.00
CA VAL A 233 10.30 14.64 -23.38
C VAL A 233 11.43 15.31 -24.17
N PRO A 234 12.40 14.55 -24.70
CA PRO A 234 13.44 15.09 -25.58
C PRO A 234 12.85 15.71 -26.85
N ALA A 235 13.52 16.71 -27.42
CA ALA A 235 13.03 17.40 -28.63
C ALA A 235 12.93 16.46 -29.84
N GLU A 236 13.76 15.42 -29.89
CA GLU A 236 13.80 14.43 -30.96
C GLU A 236 12.94 13.18 -30.68
N ALA A 237 12.15 13.17 -29.60
CA ALA A 237 11.27 12.06 -29.28
C ALA A 237 10.12 11.94 -30.28
N THR A 238 9.78 10.71 -30.67
CA THR A 238 8.60 10.40 -31.50
C THR A 238 7.68 9.46 -30.75
N ALA A 239 6.45 9.26 -31.26
CA ALA A 239 5.53 8.28 -30.68
C ALA A 239 6.06 6.83 -30.72
N GLU A 240 6.90 6.50 -31.72
CA GLU A 240 7.51 5.19 -31.90
C GLU A 240 8.86 5.04 -31.15
N ASP A 241 9.54 6.16 -30.88
CA ASP A 241 10.79 6.22 -30.12
C ASP A 241 10.74 7.40 -29.12
N PRO A 242 10.10 7.20 -27.96
CA PRO A 242 9.88 8.27 -27.00
C PRO A 242 11.18 8.76 -26.33
N ARG A 243 12.29 8.02 -26.44
CA ARG A 243 13.62 8.32 -25.85
C ARG A 243 13.59 8.87 -24.43
N THR A 244 12.60 8.47 -23.64
CA THR A 244 12.40 9.01 -22.29
C THR A 244 13.68 8.82 -21.48
N PRO A 245 14.32 9.90 -20.99
CA PRO A 245 15.51 9.79 -20.17
C PRO A 245 15.18 9.00 -18.90
N VAL A 246 16.05 8.05 -18.55
CA VAL A 246 15.90 7.24 -17.32
C VAL A 246 17.04 7.57 -16.37
N ALA A 247 16.70 7.88 -15.13
CA ALA A 247 17.65 8.23 -14.07
C ALA A 247 18.71 7.14 -13.86
N ALA A 248 19.97 7.56 -13.65
CA ALA A 248 21.07 6.62 -13.43
C ALA A 248 20.88 5.82 -12.14
N SER A 249 20.35 6.46 -11.09
CA SER A 249 20.07 5.82 -9.80
C SER A 249 19.01 4.72 -9.90
N TYR A 250 18.03 4.87 -10.80
CA TYR A 250 17.00 3.85 -11.03
C TYR A 250 17.57 2.58 -11.69
N ARG A 251 18.57 2.73 -12.56
CA ARG A 251 19.22 1.60 -13.30
C ARG A 251 20.15 0.75 -12.44
N GLN A 252 20.42 1.15 -11.19
CA GLN A 252 21.27 0.40 -10.28
C GLN A 252 20.52 -0.83 -9.75
N VAL A 253 20.72 -1.96 -10.41
CA VAL A 253 20.14 -3.26 -10.02
C VAL A 253 21.06 -3.95 -9.02
N VAL A 254 20.51 -4.38 -7.89
CA VAL A 254 21.20 -5.24 -6.92
C VAL A 254 20.47 -6.57 -6.90
N ASN A 255 21.13 -7.64 -7.36
CA ASN A 255 20.59 -8.98 -7.23
C ASN A 255 20.89 -9.51 -5.83
N THR A 256 19.87 -9.58 -4.98
CA THR A 256 19.98 -10.08 -3.61
C THR A 256 19.73 -11.59 -3.50
N GLY A 257 19.29 -12.24 -4.58
CA GLY A 257 18.77 -13.62 -4.55
C GLY A 257 17.38 -13.75 -3.91
N GLU A 258 16.81 -12.65 -3.38
CA GLU A 258 15.48 -12.66 -2.78
C GLU A 258 14.39 -12.76 -3.84
N ARG A 259 13.28 -13.41 -3.46
CA ARG A 259 12.15 -13.68 -4.35
C ARG A 259 10.84 -13.29 -3.68
N GLN A 260 9.85 -12.94 -4.49
CA GLN A 260 8.46 -12.81 -4.04
C GLN A 260 7.55 -13.73 -4.83
N LEU A 261 6.73 -14.51 -4.13
CA LEU A 261 5.62 -15.25 -4.73
C LEU A 261 4.38 -14.36 -4.68
N ALA A 262 3.93 -13.89 -5.83
CA ALA A 262 2.75 -13.07 -5.98
C ALA A 262 1.57 -13.90 -6.48
N VAL A 263 0.42 -13.74 -5.85
CA VAL A 263 -0.84 -14.39 -6.23
C VAL A 263 -1.92 -13.31 -6.32
N THR A 264 -2.50 -13.17 -7.50
CA THR A 264 -3.69 -12.32 -7.70
C THR A 264 -4.86 -13.20 -8.06
N PHE A 265 -5.97 -13.08 -7.34
CA PHE A 265 -7.15 -13.87 -7.62
C PHE A 265 -8.44 -13.11 -7.35
N ARG A 266 -9.51 -13.58 -7.97
CA ARG A 266 -10.85 -13.02 -7.82
C ARG A 266 -11.85 -14.12 -7.51
N THR A 267 -12.67 -13.91 -6.50
CA THR A 267 -13.82 -14.77 -6.15
C THR A 267 -15.11 -14.01 -6.27
N VAL A 268 -16.19 -14.71 -6.62
CA VAL A 268 -17.54 -14.12 -6.68
C VAL A 268 -18.50 -14.97 -5.85
N HIS A 269 -18.95 -14.40 -4.75
CA HIS A 269 -19.83 -15.04 -3.79
C HIS A 269 -21.29 -14.64 -4.00
N PRO A 270 -22.25 -15.55 -3.82
CA PRO A 270 -23.65 -15.17 -3.66
C PRO A 270 -23.78 -14.16 -2.52
N ALA A 271 -24.60 -13.14 -2.74
CA ALA A 271 -24.90 -12.16 -1.70
C ALA A 271 -26.07 -12.65 -0.86
N ASP A 272 -25.77 -13.49 0.13
CA ASP A 272 -26.73 -13.97 1.12
C ASP A 272 -26.31 -13.58 2.53
N GLU A 273 -27.23 -13.68 3.48
CA GLU A 273 -27.05 -13.25 4.88
C GLU A 273 -25.98 -14.05 5.64
N ARG A 274 -25.52 -15.19 5.10
CA ARG A 274 -24.51 -16.07 5.72
C ARG A 274 -23.13 -15.86 5.12
N LEU A 275 -22.98 -14.93 4.18
CA LEU A 275 -21.70 -14.65 3.55
C LEU A 275 -20.69 -14.15 4.57
N VAL A 276 -19.56 -14.85 4.67
CA VAL A 276 -18.36 -14.42 5.40
C VAL A 276 -17.22 -14.26 4.39
N LEU A 277 -16.67 -13.05 4.32
CA LEU A 277 -15.61 -12.66 3.41
C LEU A 277 -14.22 -12.96 4.01
N GLY A 278 -13.18 -12.97 3.17
CA GLY A 278 -11.80 -13.23 3.58
C GLY A 278 -11.42 -14.71 3.69
N GLY A 279 -12.39 -15.64 3.56
CA GLY A 279 -12.13 -17.08 3.64
C GLY A 279 -11.22 -17.60 2.52
N ALA A 280 -11.34 -17.03 1.32
CA ALA A 280 -10.47 -17.35 0.19
C ALA A 280 -9.02 -16.93 0.47
N LEU A 281 -8.83 -15.70 0.96
CA LEU A 281 -7.51 -15.19 1.35
C LEU A 281 -6.89 -16.04 2.46
N GLU A 282 -7.65 -16.35 3.52
CA GLU A 282 -7.15 -17.19 4.62
C GLU A 282 -6.74 -18.59 4.13
N THR A 283 -7.47 -19.15 3.16
CA THR A 283 -7.13 -20.47 2.57
C THR A 283 -5.78 -20.41 1.86
N VAL A 284 -5.55 -19.39 1.02
CA VAL A 284 -4.26 -19.20 0.36
C VAL A 284 -3.15 -18.99 1.39
N TRP A 285 -3.38 -18.13 2.38
CA TRP A 285 -2.39 -17.85 3.43
C TRP A 285 -1.96 -19.12 4.17
N ARG A 286 -2.92 -19.96 4.57
CA ARG A 286 -2.65 -21.21 5.30
C ARG A 286 -1.95 -22.25 4.45
N GLU A 287 -2.34 -22.43 3.18
CA GLU A 287 -1.69 -23.39 2.30
C GLU A 287 -0.21 -23.03 2.04
N LEU A 288 0.10 -21.73 1.96
CA LEU A 288 1.45 -21.26 1.63
C LEU A 288 2.35 -21.04 2.84
N THR A 289 1.79 -20.65 3.99
CA THR A 289 2.58 -20.30 5.18
C THR A 289 2.37 -21.24 6.36
N GLY A 290 1.29 -22.03 6.36
CA GLY A 290 0.85 -22.84 7.51
C GLY A 290 0.00 -22.08 8.52
N GLU A 291 -0.07 -20.75 8.44
CA GLU A 291 -0.77 -19.89 9.39
C GLU A 291 -1.85 -19.03 8.71
N ALA A 292 -2.76 -18.48 9.50
CA ALA A 292 -3.64 -17.41 9.04
C ALA A 292 -2.87 -16.09 8.89
N PRO A 293 -3.43 -15.07 8.22
CA PRO A 293 -2.91 -13.72 8.32
C PRO A 293 -2.82 -13.28 9.79
N ALA A 294 -1.84 -12.42 10.11
CA ALA A 294 -1.67 -11.92 11.47
C ALA A 294 -2.69 -10.81 11.78
N GLY A 295 -2.92 -9.92 10.80
CA GLY A 295 -3.74 -8.75 11.02
C GLY A 295 -4.25 -8.11 9.74
N TRP A 296 -5.14 -7.14 9.90
CA TRP A 296 -5.73 -6.37 8.81
C TRP A 296 -6.11 -4.96 9.27
N GLY A 297 -6.38 -4.08 8.30
CA GLY A 297 -6.87 -2.73 8.53
C GLY A 297 -7.46 -2.12 7.26
N THR A 298 -8.19 -1.02 7.41
CA THR A 298 -8.64 -0.18 6.28
C THR A 298 -7.54 0.78 5.80
N ALA A 299 -6.43 0.83 6.53
CA ALA A 299 -5.22 1.59 6.27
C ALA A 299 -4.03 0.86 6.91
N GLU A 300 -2.82 1.28 6.56
CA GLU A 300 -1.60 0.92 7.27
C GLU A 300 -1.28 1.98 8.36
N PRO A 301 -0.80 1.59 9.55
CA PRO A 301 -0.53 0.22 9.99
C PRO A 301 -1.80 -0.62 10.17
N ALA A 302 -1.70 -1.90 9.86
CA ALA A 302 -2.74 -2.87 10.16
C ALA A 302 -2.88 -2.98 11.70
N ASN A 303 -4.06 -2.61 12.21
CA ASN A 303 -4.24 -2.39 13.64
C ASN A 303 -5.09 -3.47 14.32
N LEU A 304 -5.83 -4.27 13.54
CA LEU A 304 -6.73 -5.30 14.04
C LEU A 304 -6.16 -6.70 13.80
N PRO A 305 -6.30 -7.63 14.75
CA PRO A 305 -5.98 -9.04 14.51
C PRO A 305 -6.90 -9.60 13.42
N TRP A 306 -6.42 -10.62 12.69
CA TRP A 306 -7.18 -11.26 11.62
C TRP A 306 -8.56 -11.75 12.10
N SER A 307 -9.62 -11.28 11.45
CA SER A 307 -11.00 -11.66 11.76
C SER A 307 -11.89 -11.52 10.51
N PRO A 308 -12.18 -12.64 9.81
CA PRO A 308 -13.11 -12.65 8.68
C PRO A 308 -14.48 -12.03 9.01
N GLY A 309 -14.99 -12.27 10.23
CA GLY A 309 -16.27 -11.71 10.69
C GLY A 309 -16.26 -10.18 10.75
N ARG A 310 -15.30 -9.58 11.48
CA ARG A 310 -15.22 -8.12 11.58
C ARG A 310 -14.94 -7.44 10.23
N LEU A 311 -14.15 -8.09 9.38
CA LEU A 311 -13.90 -7.65 8.02
C LEU A 311 -15.20 -7.62 7.21
N THR A 312 -16.01 -8.68 7.34
CA THR A 312 -17.32 -8.79 6.70
C THR A 312 -18.27 -7.70 7.19
N ASP A 313 -18.30 -7.42 8.50
CA ASP A 313 -19.15 -6.36 9.08
C ASP A 313 -18.81 -4.98 8.49
N VAL A 314 -17.52 -4.66 8.34
CA VAL A 314 -17.07 -3.41 7.70
C VAL A 314 -17.51 -3.34 6.24
N ALA A 315 -17.32 -4.43 5.49
CA ALA A 315 -17.72 -4.48 4.09
C ALA A 315 -19.25 -4.38 3.92
N PHE A 316 -20.02 -5.00 4.81
CA PHE A 316 -21.48 -4.95 4.81
C PHE A 316 -21.99 -3.55 5.15
N ALA A 317 -21.45 -2.90 6.19
CA ALA A 317 -21.84 -1.56 6.60
C ALA A 317 -21.58 -0.49 5.51
N ARG A 318 -20.61 -0.73 4.63
CA ARG A 318 -20.27 0.14 3.51
C ARG A 318 -20.97 -0.23 2.21
N ALA A 319 -21.75 -1.31 2.15
CA ALA A 319 -22.41 -1.68 0.90
C ALA A 319 -23.50 -0.64 0.54
N PRO A 320 -23.59 -0.18 -0.73
CA PRO A 320 -22.95 -0.74 -1.92
C PRO A 320 -21.57 -0.15 -2.28
N GLU A 321 -21.04 0.81 -1.52
CA GLU A 321 -19.70 1.32 -1.77
C GLU A 321 -18.62 0.23 -1.62
N PRO A 322 -17.58 0.23 -2.48
CA PRO A 322 -16.53 -0.77 -2.40
C PRO A 322 -15.68 -0.59 -1.14
N THR A 323 -15.28 -1.71 -0.54
CA THR A 323 -14.37 -1.75 0.60
C THR A 323 -12.97 -2.15 0.15
N TRP A 324 -11.95 -1.44 0.62
CA TRP A 324 -10.54 -1.77 0.38
C TRP A 324 -9.86 -1.98 1.72
N LEU A 325 -9.00 -2.99 1.80
CA LEU A 325 -8.33 -3.43 3.02
C LEU A 325 -6.88 -3.81 2.74
N VAL A 326 -6.03 -3.64 3.74
CA VAL A 326 -4.70 -4.23 3.81
C VAL A 326 -4.72 -5.39 4.80
N VAL A 327 -4.02 -6.48 4.49
CA VAL A 327 -3.88 -7.67 5.32
C VAL A 327 -2.39 -8.01 5.39
N VAL A 328 -1.89 -8.29 6.59
CA VAL A 328 -0.46 -8.49 6.84
C VAL A 328 -0.19 -9.83 7.55
N GLY A 329 0.97 -10.41 7.26
CA GLY A 329 1.51 -11.60 7.91
C GLY A 329 2.26 -11.27 9.19
N SER A 330 2.75 -12.32 9.87
CA SER A 330 3.61 -12.17 11.04
C SER A 330 5.03 -11.76 10.61
N PRO A 331 5.85 -11.20 11.53
CA PRO A 331 7.25 -10.90 11.24
C PRO A 331 8.07 -12.11 10.75
N ALA A 332 7.68 -13.33 11.16
CA ALA A 332 8.35 -14.57 10.76
C ALA A 332 8.17 -14.91 9.28
N ARG A 333 7.04 -14.52 8.67
CA ARG A 333 6.75 -14.69 7.24
C ARG A 333 6.15 -13.40 6.68
N PRO A 334 7.00 -12.49 6.15
CA PRO A 334 6.54 -11.28 5.50
C PRO A 334 5.54 -11.60 4.38
N GLY A 335 4.30 -11.18 4.59
CA GLY A 335 3.19 -11.35 3.68
C GLY A 335 2.32 -10.10 3.71
N LEU A 336 1.88 -9.63 2.54
CA LEU A 336 0.96 -8.51 2.44
C LEU A 336 -0.04 -8.78 1.33
N ALA A 337 -1.32 -8.58 1.63
CA ALA A 337 -2.38 -8.55 0.64
C ALA A 337 -3.16 -7.24 0.68
N THR A 338 -3.61 -6.82 -0.49
CA THR A 338 -4.70 -5.85 -0.62
C THR A 338 -5.95 -6.57 -1.07
N VAL A 339 -7.07 -6.29 -0.42
CA VAL A 339 -8.37 -6.89 -0.72
C VAL A 339 -9.33 -5.77 -1.13
N ARG A 340 -9.97 -5.91 -2.29
CA ARG A 340 -11.05 -5.06 -2.73
C ARG A 340 -12.35 -5.87 -2.79
N ILE A 341 -13.34 -5.42 -2.04
CA ILE A 341 -14.67 -6.03 -1.95
C ILE A 341 -15.66 -5.10 -2.65
N SER A 342 -16.42 -5.62 -3.61
CA SER A 342 -17.41 -4.84 -4.35
C SER A 342 -18.71 -5.61 -4.55
N ARG A 343 -19.85 -4.93 -4.41
CA ARG A 343 -21.17 -5.50 -4.73
C ARG A 343 -21.42 -5.33 -6.23
N THR A 344 -21.65 -6.45 -6.92
CA THR A 344 -21.94 -6.47 -8.37
C THR A 344 -23.27 -7.17 -8.65
N LYS A 345 -23.71 -7.14 -9.91
CA LYS A 345 -24.89 -7.92 -10.35
C LYS A 345 -24.69 -9.43 -10.20
N ALA A 346 -23.44 -9.91 -10.25
CA ALA A 346 -23.12 -11.33 -10.12
C ALA A 346 -23.03 -11.80 -8.67
N GLY A 347 -22.85 -10.90 -7.70
CA GLY A 347 -22.62 -11.28 -6.30
C GLY A 347 -21.84 -10.24 -5.51
N VAL A 348 -21.16 -10.70 -4.47
CA VAL A 348 -20.09 -9.96 -3.79
C VAL A 348 -18.77 -10.48 -4.32
N GLU A 349 -17.98 -9.59 -4.86
CA GLU A 349 -16.67 -9.90 -5.44
C GLU A 349 -15.57 -9.57 -4.45
N GLU A 350 -14.63 -10.50 -4.24
CA GLU A 350 -13.35 -10.24 -3.58
C GLU A 350 -12.23 -10.31 -4.62
N THR A 351 -11.56 -9.19 -4.88
CA THR A 351 -10.33 -9.13 -5.66
C THR A 351 -9.16 -9.00 -4.70
N VAL A 352 -8.24 -9.96 -4.75
CA VAL A 352 -7.10 -10.08 -3.85
C VAL A 352 -5.81 -10.01 -4.65
N THR A 353 -4.90 -9.15 -4.21
CA THR A 353 -3.49 -9.14 -4.65
C THR A 353 -2.63 -9.40 -3.43
N LEU A 354 -1.91 -10.53 -3.42
CA LEU A 354 -1.14 -11.03 -2.29
C LEU A 354 0.31 -11.29 -2.73
N ALA A 355 1.27 -11.02 -1.86
CA ALA A 355 2.65 -11.45 -2.04
C ALA A 355 3.28 -11.96 -0.75
N PHE A 356 4.18 -12.94 -0.87
CA PHE A 356 5.05 -13.43 0.19
C PHE A 356 6.51 -13.29 -0.20
N GLY A 357 7.35 -12.86 0.74
CA GLY A 357 8.78 -12.72 0.55
C GLY A 357 9.57 -13.95 0.98
N TYR A 358 10.62 -14.25 0.21
CA TYR A 358 11.54 -15.36 0.42
C TYR A 358 12.99 -14.84 0.32
N GLY A 359 13.82 -15.20 1.30
CA GLY A 359 15.26 -14.95 1.25
C GLY A 359 15.96 -15.78 0.19
N ALA A 360 17.24 -15.50 -0.06
CA ALA A 360 18.06 -16.23 -1.03
C ALA A 360 18.14 -17.74 -0.75
N ASP A 361 18.13 -18.12 0.54
CA ASP A 361 18.19 -19.51 0.99
C ASP A 361 16.80 -20.14 1.23
N GLU A 362 15.71 -19.43 0.89
CA GLU A 362 14.33 -19.92 1.05
C GLU A 362 13.72 -20.23 -0.33
N ASP A 363 13.14 -21.42 -0.47
CA ASP A 363 12.40 -21.80 -1.67
C ASP A 363 10.90 -21.47 -1.55
N PRO A 364 10.33 -20.71 -2.50
CA PRO A 364 8.89 -20.55 -2.60
C PRO A 364 8.19 -21.89 -2.82
N PRO A 365 7.04 -22.15 -2.15
CA PRO A 365 6.32 -23.42 -2.23
C PRO A 365 5.50 -23.55 -3.53
N LEU A 366 6.18 -23.54 -4.67
CA LEU A 366 5.56 -23.57 -6.01
C LEU A 366 4.78 -24.87 -6.27
N ASP A 367 5.23 -25.97 -5.66
CA ASP A 367 4.57 -27.28 -5.71
C ASP A 367 3.16 -27.26 -5.08
N ARG A 368 2.88 -26.31 -4.19
CA ARG A 368 1.57 -26.16 -3.54
C ARG A 368 0.56 -25.36 -4.36
N MET A 369 0.97 -24.72 -5.46
CA MET A 369 0.10 -23.81 -6.22
C MET A 369 -1.13 -24.49 -6.79
N GLN A 370 -0.98 -25.68 -7.36
CA GLN A 370 -2.11 -26.44 -7.91
C GLN A 370 -3.12 -26.83 -6.81
N LYS A 371 -2.63 -27.29 -5.65
CA LYS A 371 -3.48 -27.62 -4.50
C LYS A 371 -4.20 -26.39 -3.96
N THR A 372 -3.52 -25.25 -3.92
CA THR A 372 -4.10 -23.96 -3.49
C THR A 372 -5.22 -23.53 -4.45
N ALA A 373 -4.99 -23.63 -5.76
CA ALA A 373 -6.00 -23.35 -6.77
C ALA A 373 -7.21 -24.28 -6.66
N GLU A 374 -7.00 -25.59 -6.46
CA GLU A 374 -8.07 -26.57 -6.23
C GLU A 374 -8.95 -26.19 -5.01
N ALA A 375 -8.32 -25.76 -3.91
CA ALA A 375 -9.04 -25.32 -2.72
C ALA A 375 -9.89 -24.06 -2.99
N LEU A 376 -9.38 -23.09 -3.76
CA LEU A 376 -10.12 -21.90 -4.15
C LEU A 376 -11.30 -22.22 -5.08
N VAL A 377 -11.09 -23.09 -6.07
CA VAL A 377 -12.14 -23.53 -7.01
C VAL A 377 -13.27 -24.22 -6.24
N THR A 378 -12.92 -25.17 -5.37
CA THR A 378 -13.91 -26.04 -4.71
C THR A 378 -14.66 -25.37 -3.57
N ARG A 379 -14.02 -24.43 -2.86
CA ARG A 379 -14.60 -23.83 -1.63
C ARG A 379 -15.01 -22.37 -1.79
N HIS A 380 -14.39 -21.64 -2.72
CA HIS A 380 -14.46 -20.17 -2.73
C HIS A 380 -14.95 -19.56 -4.04
N ARG A 381 -15.51 -20.36 -4.96
CA ARG A 381 -16.05 -19.87 -6.26
C ARG A 381 -15.05 -18.97 -6.98
N LEU A 382 -13.82 -19.47 -7.11
CA LEU A 382 -12.77 -18.81 -7.86
C LEU A 382 -13.27 -18.45 -9.26
N GLN A 383 -13.08 -17.19 -9.65
CA GLN A 383 -13.30 -16.71 -11.00
C GLN A 383 -12.01 -16.83 -11.82
N SER A 384 -10.92 -16.29 -11.29
CA SER A 384 -9.59 -16.40 -11.90
C SER A 384 -8.48 -16.27 -10.86
N MET A 385 -7.31 -16.80 -11.19
CA MET A 385 -6.09 -16.65 -10.40
C MET A 385 -4.87 -16.58 -11.33
N LEU A 386 -3.92 -15.71 -10.99
CA LEU A 386 -2.62 -15.58 -11.62
C LEU A 386 -1.54 -15.75 -10.55
N VAL A 387 -0.58 -16.64 -10.81
CA VAL A 387 0.60 -16.85 -9.98
C VAL A 387 1.81 -16.28 -10.70
N GLN A 388 2.62 -15.50 -9.99
CA GLN A 388 3.86 -14.93 -10.52
C GLN A 388 5.01 -15.09 -9.52
N LEU A 389 6.22 -15.24 -10.05
CA LEU A 389 7.45 -15.15 -9.28
C LEU A 389 8.22 -13.89 -9.65
N ARG A 390 8.68 -13.14 -8.65
CA ARG A 390 9.45 -11.90 -8.83
C ARG A 390 10.82 -12.06 -8.21
N THR A 391 11.84 -11.51 -8.87
CA THR A 391 13.13 -11.22 -8.23
C THR A 391 13.02 -9.85 -7.57
N ALA A 392 12.69 -9.84 -6.28
CA ALA A 392 12.34 -8.64 -5.53
C ALA A 392 12.53 -8.87 -4.03
N ARG A 393 12.55 -7.78 -3.26
CA ARG A 393 12.91 -7.81 -1.83
C ARG A 393 12.04 -8.75 -0.99
N ARG A 394 12.65 -9.41 0.00
CA ARG A 394 11.92 -10.27 0.96
C ARG A 394 10.94 -9.49 1.85
N ASP A 395 11.22 -8.22 2.14
CA ASP A 395 10.35 -7.36 2.97
C ASP A 395 9.12 -6.81 2.23
N LEU A 396 8.93 -7.17 0.96
CA LEU A 396 7.85 -6.73 0.06
C LEU A 396 7.86 -5.24 -0.28
N LEU A 397 8.73 -4.43 0.35
CA LEU A 397 8.80 -3.00 0.10
C LEU A 397 9.34 -2.73 -1.30
N VAL A 398 8.78 -1.74 -1.98
CA VAL A 398 9.15 -1.39 -3.36
C VAL A 398 10.17 -0.24 -3.31
N PRO A 399 11.43 -0.45 -3.73
CA PRO A 399 12.43 0.60 -3.78
C PRO A 399 12.26 1.49 -5.02
N PRO A 400 12.83 2.71 -5.03
CA PRO A 400 12.80 3.62 -6.18
C PRO A 400 13.84 3.22 -7.24
N ARG A 401 13.89 1.93 -7.57
CA ARG A 401 14.91 1.32 -8.42
C ARG A 401 14.26 0.24 -9.26
N PHE A 402 14.89 -0.10 -10.37
CA PHE A 402 14.40 -1.15 -11.23
C PHE A 402 14.37 -2.50 -10.51
N GLU A 403 13.16 -3.00 -10.29
CA GLU A 403 12.88 -4.40 -10.00
C GLU A 403 12.15 -4.99 -11.20
N GLY A 404 12.61 -6.15 -11.67
CA GLY A 404 12.00 -6.82 -12.83
C GLY A 404 10.53 -7.17 -12.61
N PRO A 405 9.72 -7.24 -13.67
CA PRO A 405 8.34 -7.66 -13.56
C PRO A 405 8.26 -9.11 -13.07
N GLY A 406 7.14 -9.49 -12.48
CA GLY A 406 6.89 -10.88 -12.13
C GLY A 406 6.69 -11.76 -13.35
N VAL A 407 7.32 -12.92 -13.34
CA VAL A 407 7.19 -13.94 -14.38
C VAL A 407 5.94 -14.79 -14.07
N PRO A 408 4.94 -14.83 -14.97
CA PRO A 408 3.78 -15.71 -14.82
C PRO A 408 4.17 -17.19 -14.75
N LEU A 409 3.69 -17.90 -13.73
CA LEU A 409 3.93 -19.34 -13.54
C LEU A 409 2.70 -20.19 -13.83
N ALA A 410 1.52 -19.65 -13.55
CA ALA A 410 0.27 -20.34 -13.79
C ALA A 410 -0.89 -19.36 -13.88
N PHE A 411 -1.89 -19.73 -14.67
CA PHE A 411 -3.18 -19.08 -14.69
C PHE A 411 -4.27 -20.10 -14.34
N VAL A 412 -5.32 -19.68 -13.66
CA VAL A 412 -6.47 -20.53 -13.32
C VAL A 412 -7.73 -19.84 -13.78
N LEU A 413 -8.58 -20.60 -14.47
CA LEU A 413 -9.89 -20.16 -14.90
C LEU A 413 -10.96 -20.93 -14.14
N GLY A 414 -11.84 -20.19 -13.46
CA GLY A 414 -12.92 -20.72 -12.64
C GLY A 414 -14.01 -21.43 -13.43
N ALA A 415 -14.75 -22.32 -12.76
CA ALA A 415 -15.74 -23.17 -13.40
C ALA A 415 -16.90 -22.41 -14.08
N GLU A 416 -17.31 -21.26 -13.54
CA GLU A 416 -18.34 -20.43 -14.19
C GLU A 416 -17.82 -19.76 -15.46
N GLU A 417 -16.56 -19.32 -15.46
CA GLU A 417 -15.91 -18.73 -16.63
C GLU A 417 -15.69 -19.78 -17.73
N VAL A 418 -15.25 -20.99 -17.36
CA VAL A 418 -15.14 -22.13 -18.28
C VAL A 418 -16.48 -22.44 -18.93
N ARG A 419 -17.57 -22.46 -18.15
CA ARG A 419 -18.92 -22.75 -18.66
C ARG A 419 -19.44 -21.68 -19.62
N ALA A 420 -19.06 -20.41 -19.41
CA ALA A 420 -19.45 -19.31 -20.27
C ALA A 420 -18.68 -19.29 -21.61
N MET A 421 -17.56 -20.01 -21.72
CA MET A 421 -16.76 -20.06 -22.94
C MET A 421 -17.33 -21.01 -24.00
N PRO A 422 -17.41 -20.59 -25.27
CA PRO A 422 -17.85 -21.45 -26.36
C PRO A 422 -16.80 -22.50 -26.77
N ASP A 423 -17.25 -23.54 -27.47
CA ASP A 423 -16.43 -24.49 -28.25
C ASP A 423 -15.29 -25.22 -27.50
N ASP A 424 -15.46 -25.45 -26.21
CA ASP A 424 -14.47 -26.11 -25.33
C ASP A 424 -13.09 -25.40 -25.36
N ARG A 425 -13.11 -24.08 -25.64
CA ARG A 425 -11.91 -23.26 -25.80
C ARG A 425 -11.01 -23.28 -24.58
N ALA A 426 -11.62 -23.34 -23.40
CA ALA A 426 -10.90 -23.44 -22.14
C ALA A 426 -10.06 -24.74 -22.06
N ARG A 427 -10.54 -25.87 -22.61
CA ARG A 427 -9.76 -27.12 -22.64
C ARG A 427 -8.66 -27.09 -23.71
N ARG A 428 -8.91 -26.42 -24.84
CA ARG A 428 -7.99 -26.33 -25.99
C ARG A 428 -6.94 -25.22 -25.77
N THR A 429 -5.88 -25.56 -25.05
CA THR A 429 -4.75 -24.67 -24.78
C THR A 429 -3.81 -24.54 -26.00
N PRO A 430 -3.21 -23.37 -26.24
CA PRO A 430 -2.13 -23.20 -27.22
C PRO A 430 -0.74 -23.49 -26.63
N LEU A 431 -0.66 -23.79 -25.33
CA LEU A 431 0.58 -24.06 -24.60
C LEU A 431 1.08 -25.48 -24.87
N SER A 432 2.38 -25.70 -24.63
CA SER A 432 3.01 -27.03 -24.74
C SER A 432 2.56 -28.01 -23.66
N VAL A 433 2.05 -27.50 -22.53
CA VAL A 433 1.54 -28.29 -21.40
C VAL A 433 0.01 -28.20 -21.37
N PRO A 434 -0.72 -29.33 -21.31
CA PRO A 434 -2.17 -29.32 -21.22
C PRO A 434 -2.64 -28.75 -19.88
N PRO A 435 -3.83 -28.12 -19.82
CA PRO A 435 -4.40 -27.67 -18.56
C PRO A 435 -4.76 -28.86 -17.67
N VAL A 436 -4.65 -28.66 -16.37
CA VAL A 436 -5.10 -29.61 -15.36
C VAL A 436 -6.55 -29.26 -14.99
N GLU A 437 -7.42 -30.26 -15.03
CA GLU A 437 -8.81 -30.12 -14.60
C GLU A 437 -8.87 -30.03 -13.07
N LEU A 438 -9.55 -29.00 -12.57
CA LEU A 438 -9.77 -28.74 -11.15
C LEU A 438 -11.26 -28.83 -10.79
N GLY A 439 -11.55 -29.21 -9.55
CA GLY A 439 -12.91 -29.34 -9.03
C GLY A 439 -13.72 -30.51 -9.63
N PRO A 440 -15.06 -30.49 -9.49
CA PRO A 440 -15.90 -31.59 -9.94
C PRO A 440 -15.95 -31.73 -11.47
N LYS A 441 -15.86 -32.96 -11.99
CA LYS A 441 -15.92 -33.27 -13.45
C LYS A 441 -17.13 -32.67 -14.18
N ALA A 442 -18.25 -32.50 -13.50
CA ALA A 442 -19.46 -31.94 -14.09
C ALA A 442 -19.38 -30.42 -14.33
N ARG A 443 -18.49 -29.73 -13.61
CA ARG A 443 -18.29 -28.27 -13.66
C ARG A 443 -16.80 -27.96 -13.44
N PRO A 444 -15.94 -28.34 -14.40
CA PRO A 444 -14.50 -28.22 -14.22
C PRO A 444 -14.05 -26.76 -14.26
N ALA A 445 -13.05 -26.45 -13.45
CA ALA A 445 -12.15 -25.32 -13.65
C ALA A 445 -10.85 -25.84 -14.32
N TYR A 446 -10.01 -24.94 -14.83
CA TYR A 446 -8.73 -25.32 -15.42
C TYR A 446 -7.57 -24.54 -14.81
N TYR A 447 -6.52 -25.27 -14.44
CA TYR A 447 -5.20 -24.75 -14.09
C TYR A 447 -4.28 -24.88 -15.31
N TYR A 448 -3.72 -23.78 -15.77
CA TYR A 448 -2.80 -23.71 -16.90
C TYR A 448 -1.39 -23.46 -16.36
N PRO A 449 -0.52 -24.49 -16.29
CA PRO A 449 0.89 -24.29 -16.01
C PRO A 449 1.52 -23.51 -17.15
N LEU A 450 2.32 -22.49 -16.84
CA LEU A 450 3.10 -21.74 -17.83
C LEU A 450 4.52 -22.31 -17.82
N PRO A 451 4.98 -22.90 -18.92
CA PRO A 451 6.23 -23.67 -18.97
C PRO A 451 7.50 -22.80 -19.04
N GLY A 452 7.37 -21.49 -19.29
CA GLY A 452 8.48 -20.55 -19.30
C GLY A 452 9.37 -20.62 -18.06
N ASP A 453 10.66 -20.29 -18.23
CA ASP A 453 11.61 -20.28 -17.13
C ASP A 453 11.23 -19.17 -16.13
N PRO A 454 11.03 -19.47 -14.84
CA PRO A 454 10.72 -18.47 -13.83
C PRO A 454 11.82 -17.41 -13.64
N SER A 455 13.01 -17.63 -14.19
CA SER A 455 14.16 -16.72 -14.17
C SER A 455 14.25 -15.79 -15.39
N ASP A 456 13.43 -15.98 -16.41
CA ASP A 456 13.39 -15.12 -17.60
C ASP A 456 11.98 -14.59 -17.91
N LEU A 457 11.86 -13.69 -18.89
CA LEU A 457 10.58 -13.07 -19.25
C LEU A 457 9.74 -13.91 -20.22
N SER A 458 10.16 -15.15 -20.55
CA SER A 458 9.45 -16.00 -21.53
C SER A 458 8.03 -16.36 -21.10
N GLY A 459 7.77 -16.49 -19.80
CA GLY A 459 6.43 -16.78 -19.26
C GLY A 459 5.37 -15.75 -19.64
N TRP A 460 5.75 -14.52 -20.00
CA TRP A 460 4.82 -13.52 -20.54
C TRP A 460 4.31 -13.86 -21.94
N ALA A 461 5.16 -14.41 -22.81
CA ALA A 461 4.75 -14.81 -24.15
C ALA A 461 3.72 -15.95 -24.09
N ASP A 462 3.96 -16.94 -23.22
CA ASP A 462 3.02 -18.04 -22.96
C ASP A 462 1.69 -17.50 -22.40
N PHE A 463 1.76 -16.60 -21.43
CA PHE A 463 0.58 -15.98 -20.83
C PHE A 463 -0.22 -15.18 -21.87
N GLU A 464 0.43 -14.36 -22.70
CA GLU A 464 -0.22 -13.61 -23.78
C GLU A 464 -0.87 -14.51 -24.83
N GLN A 465 -0.21 -15.60 -25.21
CA GLN A 465 -0.76 -16.59 -26.13
C GLN A 465 -2.01 -17.27 -25.54
N LEU A 466 -1.94 -17.67 -24.26
CA LEU A 466 -3.09 -18.23 -23.54
C LEU A 466 -4.24 -17.22 -23.47
N MET A 467 -3.96 -15.97 -23.09
CA MET A 467 -5.00 -14.94 -22.95
C MET A 467 -5.67 -14.59 -24.28
N ARG A 468 -4.94 -14.58 -25.40
CA ARG A 468 -5.52 -14.44 -26.75
C ARG A 468 -6.48 -15.57 -27.06
N GLN A 469 -6.07 -16.83 -26.83
CA GLN A 469 -6.94 -17.99 -26.97
C GLN A 469 -8.19 -17.82 -26.11
N LEU A 470 -8.07 -17.60 -24.80
CA LEU A 470 -9.24 -17.52 -23.92
C LEU A 470 -10.21 -16.39 -24.31
N LYS A 471 -9.69 -15.24 -24.78
CA LYS A 471 -10.51 -14.12 -25.29
C LYS A 471 -11.11 -14.38 -26.67
N GLY A 472 -10.60 -15.34 -27.42
CA GLY A 472 -11.02 -15.63 -28.80
C GLY A 472 -10.52 -14.60 -29.81
N ALA A 473 -9.34 -14.03 -29.56
CA ALA A 473 -8.68 -13.01 -30.37
C ALA A 473 -7.57 -13.60 -31.24
#